data_AF-A0A2D7VJJ2-F1
#
_entry.id   AF-A0A2D7VJJ2-F1
#
_cell.length_a   1.000
_cell.length_b   1.000
_cell.length_c   1.000
_cell.angle_alpha   90.00
_cell.angle_beta   90.00
_cell.angle_gamma   90.00
#
_symmetry.space_group_name_H-M   'P 1'
#
loop_
_entity.id
_entity.type
_entity.pdbx_description
1 polymer ?
#
loop_
_entity_poly.entity_id
_entity_poly.type
_entity_poly.pdbx_seq_one_letter_code
_entity_poly.pdbx_strand_id
1 'polypeptide(L)'
;MWVFTNKGFLSIVQHKDIPDYFQVKSRVRRPLEELWPNHPVEVIGWADYRFRISISKEEVVPILIEEIERIDYTSFKNSCDDEAYLQALVRIWTEMHRYQTASEDPRYLPDV
;
A
#
# COMPACT_ATOMS: atom_id res chain seq x y z
N MET A 1 3.96 -0.95 7.33
CA MET A 1 2.53 -0.79 7.02
C MET A 1 2.29 -1.06 5.54
N TRP A 2 1.22 -1.76 5.21
CA TRP A 2 0.71 -1.88 3.84
C TRP A 2 -0.49 -0.95 3.69
N VAL A 3 -0.51 -0.18 2.59
CA VAL A 3 -1.58 0.77 2.30
C VAL A 3 -2.06 0.50 0.88
N PHE A 4 -3.36 0.28 0.74
CA PHE A 4 -4.02 0.15 -0.54
C PHE A 4 -4.89 1.40 -0.74
N THR A 5 -4.56 2.19 -1.76
CA THR A 5 -5.39 3.30 -2.24
C THR A 5 -5.93 2.96 -3.63
N ASN A 6 -6.85 3.76 -4.15
CA ASN A 6 -7.28 3.66 -5.54
C ASN A 6 -6.17 4.03 -6.54
N LYS A 7 -5.13 4.74 -6.10
CA LYS A 7 -3.91 5.02 -6.87
C LYS A 7 -2.95 3.84 -6.91
N GLY A 8 -2.97 2.96 -5.89
CA GLY A 8 -2.21 1.72 -5.90
C GLY A 8 -1.80 1.18 -4.53
N PHE A 9 -0.89 0.21 -4.55
CA PHE A 9 -0.38 -0.46 -3.36
C PHE A 9 0.98 0.10 -2.94
N LEU A 10 1.12 0.39 -1.64
CA LEU A 10 2.34 0.87 -1.00
C LEU A 10 2.74 -0.02 0.18
N SER A 11 4.06 -0.20 0.34
CA SER A 11 4.67 -0.65 1.59
C SER A 11 5.46 0.51 2.19
N ILE A 12 5.01 1.00 3.34
CA ILE A 12 5.61 2.12 4.07
C ILE A 12 6.26 1.57 5.33
N VAL A 13 7.57 1.78 5.49
CA VAL A 13 8.35 1.33 6.64
C VAL A 13 9.29 2.43 7.10
N GLN A 14 9.67 2.44 8.39
CA GLN A 14 10.76 3.28 8.87
C GLN A 14 12.02 3.03 8.05
N HIS A 15 12.69 4.10 7.58
CA HIS A 15 13.96 3.96 6.91
C HIS A 15 15.00 3.43 7.89
N LYS A 16 15.73 2.38 7.50
CA LYS A 16 16.64 1.64 8.38
C LYS A 16 17.76 2.52 8.94
N ASP A 17 18.30 3.39 8.09
CA ASP A 17 19.52 4.15 8.38
C ASP A 17 19.28 5.66 8.56
N ILE A 18 18.05 6.14 8.37
CA ILE A 18 17.73 7.58 8.39
C ILE A 18 16.56 7.77 9.37
N PRO A 19 16.81 8.32 10.57
CA PRO A 19 15.76 8.67 11.52
C PRO A 19 14.72 9.60 10.88
N ASP A 20 13.46 9.43 11.27
CA ASP A 20 12.33 10.25 10.81
C ASP A 20 12.08 10.32 9.31
N TYR A 21 12.65 9.36 8.58
CA TYR A 21 12.30 9.07 7.19
C TYR A 21 11.57 7.75 7.09
N PHE A 22 10.66 7.67 6.12
CA PHE A 22 10.13 6.42 5.63
C PHE A 22 10.87 5.99 4.37
N GLN A 23 10.95 4.67 4.20
CA GLN A 23 11.11 4.07 2.89
C GLN A 23 9.73 3.67 2.40
N VAL A 24 9.23 4.42 1.40
CA VAL A 24 7.94 4.14 0.76
C VAL A 24 8.19 3.37 -0.52
N LYS A 25 7.60 2.19 -0.64
CA LYS A 25 7.91 1.22 -1.68
C LYS A 25 6.66 0.83 -2.45
N SER A 26 6.80 0.53 -3.73
CA SER A 26 5.75 -0.04 -4.55
C SER A 26 6.27 -1.08 -5.55
N ARG A 27 5.38 -1.97 -5.99
CA ARG A 27 5.64 -2.97 -7.03
C ARG A 27 5.55 -2.38 -8.43
N VAL A 28 4.79 -1.31 -8.59
CA VAL A 28 4.66 -0.51 -9.81
C VAL A 28 5.04 0.94 -9.54
N ARG A 29 5.45 1.67 -10.58
CA ARG A 29 6.01 3.02 -10.40
C ARG A 29 4.95 4.08 -10.09
N ARG A 30 3.81 3.98 -10.79
CA ARG A 30 2.70 4.95 -10.81
C ARG A 30 2.26 5.48 -9.43
N PRO A 31 2.04 4.66 -8.38
CA PRO A 31 1.53 5.18 -7.10
C PRO A 31 2.51 6.14 -6.43
N LEU A 32 3.82 5.94 -6.60
CA LEU A 32 4.84 6.83 -6.05
C LEU A 32 4.84 8.17 -6.79
N GLU A 33 4.69 8.15 -8.11
CA GLU A 33 4.66 9.36 -8.95
C GLU A 33 3.38 10.17 -8.78
N GLU A 34 2.24 9.51 -8.57
CA GLU A 34 0.96 10.19 -8.34
C GLU A 34 0.87 10.81 -6.93
N LEU A 35 1.42 10.15 -5.90
CA LEU A 35 1.35 10.63 -4.52
C LEU A 35 2.47 11.60 -4.16
N TRP A 36 3.67 11.41 -4.74
CA TRP A 36 4.84 12.25 -4.47
C TRP A 36 5.54 12.64 -5.78
N PRO A 37 4.89 13.44 -6.65
CA PRO A 37 5.40 13.76 -8.00
C PRO A 37 6.74 14.49 -8.01
N ASN A 38 7.10 15.15 -6.90
CA ASN A 38 8.35 15.90 -6.76
C ASN A 38 9.50 15.04 -6.21
N HIS A 39 9.27 13.75 -5.92
CA HIS A 39 10.27 12.85 -5.37
C HIS A 39 10.77 11.86 -6.42
N PRO A 40 12.09 11.76 -6.67
CA PRO A 40 12.63 10.83 -7.65
C PRO A 40 12.44 9.38 -7.20
N VAL A 41 11.88 8.55 -8.07
CA VAL A 41 11.69 7.12 -7.79
C VAL A 41 12.98 6.35 -8.04
N GLU A 42 13.50 5.71 -6.99
CA GLU A 42 14.61 4.78 -7.05
C GLU A 42 14.14 3.43 -7.63
N VAL A 43 14.94 2.84 -8.53
CA VAL A 43 14.64 1.55 -9.18
C VAL A 43 15.68 0.51 -8.76
N ILE A 44 15.27 -0.46 -7.95
CA ILE A 44 16.12 -1.54 -7.43
C ILE A 44 15.70 -2.86 -8.07
N GLY A 45 16.38 -3.27 -9.15
CA GLY A 45 15.97 -4.39 -9.99
C GLY A 45 15.92 -5.77 -9.31
N TRP A 46 16.68 -5.96 -8.22
CA TRP A 46 16.76 -7.23 -7.50
C TRP A 46 15.84 -7.30 -6.27
N ALA A 47 15.21 -6.20 -5.88
CA ALA A 47 14.38 -6.15 -4.69
C ALA A 47 12.95 -6.60 -4.99
N ASP A 48 12.30 -7.20 -3.98
CA ASP A 48 10.89 -7.58 -4.02
C ASP A 48 10.01 -6.36 -4.37
N TYR A 49 10.24 -5.22 -3.74
CA TYR A 49 9.72 -3.93 -4.19
C TYR A 49 10.74 -3.21 -5.08
N ARG A 50 10.47 -3.25 -6.38
CA ARG A 50 11.34 -2.66 -7.41
C ARG A 50 11.43 -1.14 -7.32
N PHE A 51 10.37 -0.45 -6.90
CA PHE A 51 10.30 1.00 -6.87
C PHE A 51 10.21 1.51 -5.45
N ARG A 52 10.95 2.57 -5.12
CA ARG A 52 10.90 3.19 -3.79
C ARG A 52 11.29 4.66 -3.81
N ILE A 53 10.90 5.36 -2.76
CA ILE A 53 11.39 6.69 -2.38
C ILE A 53 11.79 6.67 -0.91
N SER A 54 12.82 7.44 -0.58
CA SER A 54 13.22 7.72 0.79
C SER A 54 12.79 9.15 1.11
N ILE A 55 11.84 9.32 2.01
CA ILE A 55 11.09 10.58 2.20
C ILE A 55 10.80 10.82 3.68
N SER A 56 10.80 12.08 4.11
CA SER A 56 10.54 12.43 5.51
C SER A 56 9.13 12.02 5.95
N LYS A 57 8.95 11.73 7.25
CA LYS A 57 7.61 11.47 7.80
C LYS A 57 6.68 12.67 7.60
N GLU A 58 7.21 13.88 7.73
CA GLU A 58 6.48 15.15 7.60
C GLU A 58 5.89 15.33 6.19
N GLU A 59 6.52 14.77 5.16
CA GLU A 59 5.99 14.84 3.79
C GLU A 59 5.06 13.67 3.43
N VAL A 60 5.19 12.51 4.07
CA VAL A 60 4.33 11.35 3.82
C VAL A 60 2.97 11.48 4.51
N VAL A 61 2.98 11.89 5.78
CA VAL A 61 1.77 11.87 6.62
C VAL A 61 0.64 12.75 6.06
N PRO A 62 0.87 14.02 5.65
CA PRO A 62 -0.19 14.86 5.12
C PRO A 62 -0.83 14.30 3.85
N ILE A 63 -0.03 13.70 2.97
CA ILE A 63 -0.54 13.08 1.74
C ILE A 63 -1.45 11.90 2.07
N LEU A 64 -1.07 11.05 3.03
CA LEU A 64 -1.95 9.95 3.44
C LEU A 64 -3.25 10.43 4.12
N ILE A 65 -3.19 11.54 4.87
CA ILE A 65 -4.39 12.17 5.44
C ILE A 65 -5.30 12.67 4.31
N GLU A 66 -4.76 13.37 3.33
CA GLU A 66 -5.51 13.87 2.18
C GLU A 66 -6.19 12.72 1.40
N GLU A 67 -5.49 11.60 1.19
CA GLU A 67 -6.09 10.43 0.54
C GLU A 67 -7.29 9.86 1.32
N ILE A 68 -7.25 9.90 2.66
CA ILE A 68 -8.36 9.47 3.51
C ILE A 68 -9.52 10.47 3.45
N GLU A 69 -9.23 11.78 3.49
CA GLU A 69 -10.24 12.84 3.42
C GLU A 69 -10.97 12.88 2.07
N ARG A 70 -10.30 12.44 0.99
CA ARG A 70 -10.87 12.36 -0.37
C ARG A 70 -11.76 11.13 -0.61
N ILE A 71 -11.92 10.24 0.37
CA ILE A 71 -12.79 9.07 0.23
C ILE A 71 -14.25 9.53 0.11
N ASP A 72 -14.76 9.52 -1.11
CA ASP A 72 -16.14 9.88 -1.48
C ASP A 72 -16.94 8.70 -2.04
N TYR A 73 -16.35 7.50 -2.03
CA TYR A 73 -16.94 6.27 -2.55
C TYR A 73 -17.53 5.38 -1.45
N THR A 74 -18.61 4.66 -1.78
CA THR A 74 -19.23 3.65 -0.91
C THR A 74 -18.65 2.25 -1.10
N SER A 75 -17.87 2.03 -2.15
CA SER A 75 -17.20 0.77 -2.46
C SER A 75 -15.81 1.05 -3.05
N PHE A 76 -14.76 0.58 -2.37
CA PHE A 76 -13.37 0.71 -2.84
C PHE A 76 -13.14 0.09 -4.22
N LYS A 77 -13.86 -0.99 -4.55
CA LYS A 77 -13.74 -1.65 -5.86
C LYS A 77 -14.19 -0.73 -7.00
N ASN A 78 -15.18 0.14 -6.74
CA ASN A 78 -15.73 1.03 -7.76
C ASN A 78 -14.90 2.30 -7.94
N SER A 79 -13.94 2.58 -7.05
CA SER A 79 -13.04 3.74 -7.18
C SER A 79 -11.72 3.41 -7.87
N CYS A 80 -11.50 2.15 -8.28
CA CYS A 80 -10.28 1.70 -8.93
C CYS A 80 -10.47 1.65 -10.46
N ASP A 81 -9.71 2.48 -11.20
CA ASP A 81 -9.78 2.52 -12.67
C ASP A 81 -8.88 1.47 -13.37
N ASP A 82 -7.91 0.90 -12.64
CA ASP A 82 -6.98 -0.10 -13.16
C ASP A 82 -7.53 -1.51 -12.93
N GLU A 83 -8.03 -2.14 -14.00
CA GLU A 83 -8.63 -3.47 -13.96
C GLU A 83 -7.65 -4.55 -13.43
N ALA A 84 -6.38 -4.51 -13.84
CA ALA A 84 -5.41 -5.51 -13.41
C ALA A 84 -5.12 -5.38 -11.90
N TYR A 85 -5.03 -4.14 -11.41
CA TYR A 85 -4.91 -3.86 -9.99
C TYR A 85 -6.18 -4.26 -9.21
N LEU A 86 -7.38 -3.97 -9.74
CA LEU A 86 -8.64 -4.38 -9.15
C LEU A 86 -8.75 -5.90 -9.01
N GLN A 87 -8.34 -6.67 -10.01
CA GLN A 87 -8.28 -8.13 -9.94
C GLN A 87 -7.34 -8.62 -8.84
N ALA A 88 -6.19 -7.96 -8.63
CA ALA A 88 -5.30 -8.28 -7.51
C ALA A 88 -5.95 -7.96 -6.16
N LEU A 89 -6.63 -6.81 -6.03
CA LEU A 89 -7.35 -6.41 -4.83
C LEU A 89 -8.50 -7.37 -4.49
N VAL A 90 -9.24 -7.87 -5.48
CA VAL A 90 -10.30 -8.87 -5.28
C VAL A 90 -9.72 -10.15 -4.69
N ARG A 91 -8.55 -10.60 -5.15
CA ARG A 91 -7.88 -11.79 -4.59
C ARG A 91 -7.49 -11.56 -3.13
N ILE A 92 -6.96 -10.39 -2.79
CA ILE A 92 -6.65 -10.01 -1.40
C ILE A 92 -7.92 -10.00 -0.56
N TRP A 93 -8.99 -9.38 -1.05
CA TRP A 93 -10.28 -9.34 -0.36
C TRP A 93 -10.84 -10.74 -0.09
N THR A 94 -10.77 -11.64 -1.07
CA THR A 94 -11.14 -13.05 -0.88
C THR A 94 -10.27 -13.75 0.15
N GLU A 95 -8.96 -13.50 0.16
CA GLU A 95 -8.05 -14.09 1.14
C GLU A 95 -8.33 -13.57 2.56
N MET A 96 -8.61 -12.28 2.71
CA MET A 96 -9.03 -11.71 4.00
C MET A 96 -10.35 -12.29 4.48
N HIS A 97 -11.28 -12.63 3.58
CA HIS A 97 -12.50 -13.33 3.94
C HIS A 97 -12.22 -14.76 4.43
N ARG A 98 -11.30 -15.49 3.79
CA ARG A 98 -10.85 -16.81 4.28
C ARG A 98 -10.19 -16.69 5.65
N TYR A 99 -9.34 -15.69 5.84
CA TYR A 99 -8.73 -15.38 7.12
C TYR A 99 -9.80 -15.13 8.20
N GLN A 100 -10.86 -14.38 7.89
CA GLN A 100 -11.98 -14.18 8.82
C GLN A 100 -12.61 -15.53 9.21
N THR A 101 -13.00 -16.36 8.24
CA THR A 101 -13.60 -17.68 8.51
C THR A 101 -12.70 -18.56 9.37
N ALA A 102 -11.39 -18.57 9.07
CA ALA A 102 -10.42 -19.32 9.85
C ALA A 102 -10.31 -18.76 11.28
N SER A 103 -10.22 -17.44 11.45
CA SER A 103 -10.11 -16.80 12.76
C SER A 103 -11.32 -17.00 13.67
N GLU A 104 -12.49 -17.28 13.08
CA GLU A 104 -13.74 -17.57 13.77
C GLU A 104 -13.94 -19.08 14.04
N ASP A 105 -13.13 -19.97 13.45
CA ASP A 105 -13.18 -21.40 13.75
C ASP A 105 -12.56 -21.64 15.15
N PRO A 106 -13.30 -22.18 16.13
CA PRO A 106 -12.78 -22.45 17.47
C PRO A 106 -11.59 -23.42 17.50
N ARG A 107 -11.34 -24.14 16.40
CA ARG A 107 -10.20 -25.06 16.24
C ARG A 107 -8.99 -24.43 15.57
N TYR A 108 -9.09 -23.17 15.12
CA TYR A 108 -7.97 -22.45 14.52
C TYR A 108 -6.99 -22.04 15.61
N LEU A 109 -5.91 -22.81 15.72
CA LEU A 109 -4.70 -22.38 16.40
C LEU A 109 -3.82 -21.74 15.33
N PRO A 110 -3.61 -20.42 15.30
CA PRO A 110 -2.60 -19.85 14.44
C PRO A 110 -1.26 -20.49 14.82
N ASP A 111 -0.54 -21.01 13.83
CA ASP A 111 0.83 -21.50 14.02
C ASP A 111 1.64 -20.37 14.68
N VAL A 112 1.97 -20.55 15.97
CA VAL A 112 2.87 -19.65 16.72
C VAL A 112 4.31 -20.00 16.36
#